data_AF-A0AAV5E0D3-F1
#
_entry.id   AF-A0AAV5E0D3-F1
#
_cell.length_a   1.000
_cell.length_b   1.000
_cell.length_c   1.000
_cell.angle_alpha   90.00
_cell.angle_beta   90.00
_cell.angle_gamma   90.00
#
_symmetry.space_group_name_H-M   'P 1'
#
loop_
_entity.id
_entity.type
_entity.pdbx_description
1 polymer ?
#
loop_
_entity_poly.entity_id
_entity_poly.type
_entity_poly.pdbx_seq_one_letter_code
_entity_poly.pdbx_strand_id
1 'polypeptide(L)'
;MDSSSPASASPPPATAETGRHAYRPKLRWQPDVEEYFAAAYGRDRFALISEALAHPSCYSCIRVNTLKSSTDAVMHKLMDIVSENGLSVGINGLDIGDQNSGSNTHEGNSMVHKCPYTGLENVIFVRGSGPHVLQYDSQPEQSVKEVIVSRKCAESVLRGAQVYVPGVLACSAHVERGDKVAVSVAVEQAVEDGGWAVDAHYEERKGLYIGQGITAMSRAGIFHVPHGIAVEMTERVYQLPSFNGTDILYAESFAS
;
A
#
# COMPACT_ATOMS: atom_id res chain seq x y z
N MET A 1 -44.53 -39.34 -31.84
CA MET A 1 -43.09 -39.57 -32.10
C MET A 1 -42.43 -38.20 -32.10
N ASP A 2 -41.81 -37.93 -30.97
CA ASP A 2 -40.94 -36.83 -30.53
C ASP A 2 -40.76 -35.59 -31.42
N SER A 3 -41.32 -34.47 -30.94
CA SER A 3 -40.85 -33.13 -31.25
C SER A 3 -39.82 -32.73 -30.19
N SER A 4 -38.54 -32.74 -30.57
CA SER A 4 -37.41 -32.32 -29.76
C SER A 4 -37.33 -30.79 -29.70
N SER A 5 -37.65 -30.21 -28.53
CA SER A 5 -37.34 -28.82 -28.20
C SER A 5 -35.84 -28.65 -27.89
N PRO A 6 -35.15 -27.61 -28.37
CA PRO A 6 -33.77 -27.35 -27.99
C PRO A 6 -33.71 -26.84 -26.54
N ALA A 7 -32.89 -27.48 -25.73
CA ALA A 7 -32.60 -27.09 -24.36
C ALA A 7 -32.03 -25.66 -24.34
N SER A 8 -32.66 -24.77 -23.56
CA SER A 8 -32.12 -23.44 -23.29
C SER A 8 -30.80 -23.60 -22.54
N ALA A 9 -29.70 -23.23 -23.18
CA ALA A 9 -28.40 -23.15 -22.54
C ALA A 9 -28.49 -22.13 -21.39
N SER A 10 -28.33 -22.61 -20.17
CA SER A 10 -28.15 -21.78 -18.98
C SER A 10 -27.00 -20.79 -19.23
N PRO A 11 -27.14 -19.51 -18.87
CA PRO A 11 -26.03 -18.58 -18.95
C PRO A 11 -24.87 -19.09 -18.08
N PRO A 12 -23.61 -18.86 -18.48
CA PRO A 12 -22.47 -19.25 -17.67
C PRO A 12 -22.57 -18.58 -16.30
N PRO A 13 -22.14 -19.25 -15.21
CA PRO A 13 -22.18 -18.66 -13.88
C PRO A 13 -21.41 -17.35 -13.91
N ALA A 14 -22.07 -16.29 -13.46
CA ALA A 14 -21.49 -14.97 -13.29
C ALA A 14 -20.14 -15.13 -12.59
N THR A 15 -19.09 -14.72 -13.30
CA THR A 15 -17.72 -14.57 -12.81
C THR A 15 -17.73 -14.01 -11.40
N ALA A 16 -17.07 -14.74 -10.50
CA ALA A 16 -16.91 -14.49 -9.08
C ALA A 16 -16.93 -13.01 -8.71
N GLU A 17 -17.74 -12.67 -7.69
CA GLU A 17 -17.75 -11.37 -7.03
C GLU A 17 -16.30 -10.93 -6.75
N THR A 18 -15.78 -10.01 -7.56
CA THR A 18 -14.54 -9.30 -7.24
C THR A 18 -14.73 -8.63 -5.89
N GLY A 19 -14.01 -9.15 -4.91
CA GLY A 19 -14.33 -9.04 -3.48
C GLY A 19 -14.57 -7.63 -2.97
N ARG A 20 -15.45 -7.56 -1.97
CA ARG A 20 -15.79 -6.38 -1.16
C ARG A 20 -14.57 -5.55 -0.73
N HIS A 21 -13.44 -6.21 -0.52
CA HIS A 21 -12.21 -5.61 -0.01
C HIS A 21 -11.13 -5.68 -1.10
N ALA A 22 -10.97 -4.59 -1.84
CA ALA A 22 -10.01 -4.49 -2.95
C ALA A 22 -9.22 -3.16 -2.86
N TYR A 23 -8.08 -3.11 -3.54
CA TYR A 23 -7.31 -1.90 -3.77
C TYR A 23 -7.30 -1.55 -5.27
N ARG A 24 -8.06 -0.52 -5.63
CA ARG A 24 -8.22 0.01 -6.99
C ARG A 24 -8.44 1.53 -6.89
N PRO A 25 -7.43 2.29 -6.43
CA PRO A 25 -7.55 3.73 -6.28
C PRO A 25 -7.83 4.37 -7.63
N LYS A 26 -8.69 5.39 -7.65
CA LYS A 26 -8.94 6.21 -8.82
C LYS A 26 -8.82 7.66 -8.43
N LEU A 27 -7.95 8.37 -9.13
CA LEU A 27 -7.82 9.81 -8.98
C LEU A 27 -8.97 10.49 -9.71
N ARG A 28 -9.73 11.31 -8.99
CA ARG A 28 -10.79 12.16 -9.57
C ARG A 28 -10.27 13.59 -9.61
N TRP A 29 -10.05 14.09 -10.81
CA TRP A 29 -9.63 15.47 -11.03
C TRP A 29 -10.84 16.40 -11.00
N GLN A 30 -10.61 17.68 -10.68
CA GLN A 30 -11.58 18.71 -10.99
C GLN A 30 -11.64 18.88 -12.52
N PRO A 31 -12.82 19.05 -13.14
CA PRO A 31 -12.95 19.06 -14.60
C PRO A 31 -12.02 20.06 -15.30
N ASP A 32 -11.89 21.28 -14.76
CA ASP A 32 -11.04 22.32 -15.35
C ASP A 32 -9.54 21.96 -15.27
N VAL A 33 -9.14 21.29 -14.19
CA VAL A 33 -7.76 20.80 -13.99
C VAL A 33 -7.48 19.63 -14.93
N GLU A 34 -8.45 18.74 -15.10
CA GLU A 34 -8.38 17.60 -16.00
C GLU A 34 -8.18 18.07 -17.44
N GLU A 35 -9.00 19.02 -17.90
CA GLU A 35 -8.91 19.55 -19.27
C GLU A 35 -7.60 20.31 -19.49
N TYR A 36 -7.15 21.09 -18.51
CA TYR A 36 -5.85 21.78 -18.58
C TYR A 36 -4.69 20.80 -18.80
N PHE A 37 -4.60 19.74 -18.00
CA PHE A 37 -3.52 18.76 -18.13
C PHE A 37 -3.67 17.86 -19.36
N ALA A 38 -4.91 17.53 -19.74
CA ALA A 38 -5.19 16.81 -20.98
C ALA A 38 -4.73 17.61 -22.21
N ALA A 39 -4.94 18.93 -22.22
CA ALA A 39 -4.45 19.81 -23.27
C ALA A 39 -2.92 19.94 -23.27
N ALA A 40 -2.29 20.03 -22.09
CA ALA A 40 -0.85 20.21 -21.96
C ALA A 40 -0.03 18.96 -22.28
N TYR A 41 -0.48 17.77 -21.86
CA TYR A 41 0.25 16.51 -22.00
C TYR A 41 -0.28 15.59 -23.10
N GLY A 42 -1.49 15.86 -23.61
CA GLY A 42 -2.27 14.94 -24.43
C GLY A 42 -3.06 13.95 -23.57
N ARG A 43 -4.30 13.64 -23.98
CA ARG A 43 -5.25 12.80 -23.21
C ARG A 43 -4.67 11.43 -22.81
N ASP A 44 -4.04 10.73 -23.75
CA ASP A 44 -3.51 9.38 -23.49
C ASP A 44 -2.36 9.41 -22.47
N ARG A 45 -1.43 10.35 -22.61
CA ARG A 45 -0.30 10.49 -21.69
C ARG A 45 -0.76 10.95 -20.31
N PHE A 46 -1.72 11.85 -20.25
CA PHE A 46 -2.29 12.31 -18.99
C PHE A 46 -3.07 11.20 -18.26
N ALA A 47 -3.73 10.30 -19.00
CA ALA A 47 -4.37 9.12 -18.42
C ALA A 47 -3.34 8.20 -17.73
N LEU A 48 -2.20 7.94 -18.37
CA LEU A 48 -1.09 7.17 -17.78
C LEU A 48 -0.50 7.84 -16.53
N ILE A 49 -0.34 9.17 -16.56
CA ILE A 49 0.12 9.94 -15.39
C ILE A 49 -0.90 9.84 -14.24
N SER A 50 -2.19 10.00 -14.54
CA SER A 50 -3.27 9.91 -13.55
C SER A 50 -3.34 8.54 -12.91
N GLU A 51 -3.16 7.47 -13.70
CA GLU A 51 -3.07 6.11 -13.21
C GLU A 51 -1.84 5.92 -12.31
N ALA A 52 -0.66 6.39 -12.73
CA ALA A 52 0.56 6.30 -11.93
C ALA A 52 0.45 7.06 -10.60
N LEU A 53 -0.14 8.27 -10.60
CA LEU A 53 -0.33 9.08 -9.39
C LEU A 53 -1.31 8.47 -8.38
N ALA A 54 -2.21 7.61 -8.83
CA ALA A 54 -3.12 6.90 -7.94
C ALA A 54 -2.44 5.79 -7.13
N HIS A 55 -1.19 5.41 -7.48
CA HIS A 55 -0.47 4.30 -6.87
C HIS A 55 0.85 4.77 -6.22
N PRO A 56 1.20 4.25 -5.04
CA PRO A 56 2.48 4.57 -4.40
C PRO A 56 3.65 3.94 -5.16
N SER A 57 4.81 4.61 -5.09
CA SER A 57 6.07 4.05 -5.58
C SER A 57 6.46 2.80 -4.79
N CYS A 58 6.91 1.75 -5.48
CA CYS A 58 7.51 0.57 -4.87
C CYS A 58 8.96 0.81 -4.43
N TYR A 59 9.42 2.05 -4.31
CA TYR A 59 10.75 2.40 -3.84
C TYR A 59 10.69 3.41 -2.71
N SER A 60 11.41 3.13 -1.62
CA SER A 60 11.77 4.12 -0.61
C SER A 60 13.12 4.72 -0.97
N CYS A 61 13.17 6.05 -1.01
CA CYS A 61 14.39 6.79 -1.28
C CYS A 61 14.92 7.37 0.03
N ILE A 62 16.16 7.03 0.36
CA ILE A 62 16.81 7.41 1.62
C ILE A 62 18.04 8.25 1.29
N ARG A 63 18.05 9.51 1.73
CA ARG A 63 19.26 10.33 1.74
C ARG A 63 20.09 10.03 2.98
N VAL A 64 21.30 9.54 2.82
CA VAL A 64 22.25 9.28 3.90
C VAL A 64 22.84 10.59 4.41
N ASN A 65 22.80 10.80 5.73
CA ASN A 65 23.59 11.84 6.38
C ASN A 65 25.06 11.44 6.44
N THR A 66 25.82 11.87 5.44
CA THR A 66 27.25 11.58 5.30
C THR A 66 28.13 12.23 6.37
N LEU A 67 27.60 13.15 7.18
CA LEU A 67 28.31 13.69 8.34
C LEU A 67 28.39 12.69 9.50
N LYS A 68 27.54 11.65 9.50
CA LYS A 68 27.41 10.70 10.61
C LYS A 68 27.69 9.26 10.23
N SER A 69 27.51 8.87 8.98
CA SER A 69 27.79 7.52 8.49
C SER A 69 28.10 7.51 7.00
N SER A 70 28.81 6.50 6.50
CA SER A 70 29.03 6.32 5.06
C SER A 70 27.81 5.67 4.41
N THR A 71 27.62 5.92 3.09
CA THR A 71 26.55 5.28 2.32
C THR A 71 26.64 3.75 2.40
N ASP A 72 27.83 3.17 2.34
CA ASP A 72 28.05 1.71 2.47
C ASP A 72 27.60 1.18 3.83
N ALA A 73 27.96 1.86 4.92
CA ALA A 73 27.58 1.42 6.26
C ALA A 73 26.06 1.46 6.46
N VAL A 74 25.37 2.47 5.93
CA VAL A 74 23.91 2.55 5.97
C VAL A 74 23.27 1.48 5.07
N MET A 75 23.84 1.24 3.88
CA MET A 75 23.38 0.20 2.96
C MET A 75 23.43 -1.19 3.61
N HIS A 76 24.52 -1.54 4.28
CA HIS A 76 24.63 -2.81 5.01
C HIS A 76 23.58 -2.93 6.13
N LYS A 77 23.40 -1.89 6.95
CA LYS A 77 22.36 -1.88 7.99
C LYS A 77 20.95 -2.06 7.40
N LEU A 78 20.68 -1.41 6.26
CA LEU A 78 19.39 -1.56 5.57
C LEU A 78 19.20 -2.97 5.04
N MET A 79 20.25 -3.61 4.49
CA MET A 79 20.18 -5.00 4.05
C MET A 79 19.86 -5.94 5.21
N ASP A 80 20.44 -5.72 6.39
CA ASP A 80 20.18 -6.51 7.59
C ASP A 80 18.70 -6.37 8.01
N ILE A 81 18.21 -5.13 8.16
CA ILE A 81 16.81 -4.83 8.53
C ILE A 81 15.83 -5.46 7.53
N VAL A 82 16.14 -5.37 6.25
CA VAL A 82 15.30 -5.90 5.18
C VAL A 82 15.26 -7.42 5.20
N SER A 83 16.37 -8.07 5.54
CA SER A 83 16.48 -9.52 5.68
C SER A 83 15.74 -10.03 6.92
N GLU A 84 15.85 -9.32 8.05
CA GLU A 84 15.13 -9.62 9.30
C GLU A 84 13.61 -9.46 9.15
N ASN A 85 13.16 -8.48 8.37
CA ASN A 85 11.73 -8.21 8.13
C ASN A 85 11.08 -9.14 7.09
N GLY A 86 11.77 -10.17 6.59
CA GLY A 86 11.17 -11.21 5.75
C GLY A 86 10.69 -10.77 4.36
N LEU A 87 11.13 -9.61 3.86
CA LEU A 87 10.81 -9.13 2.51
C LEU A 87 11.39 -10.00 1.38
N SER A 88 12.19 -11.02 1.70
CA SER A 88 12.81 -11.95 0.74
C SER A 88 11.88 -13.08 0.26
N VAL A 89 10.68 -13.23 0.80
CA VAL A 89 9.74 -14.28 0.37
C VAL A 89 8.88 -13.77 -0.79
N GLY A 90 9.36 -13.94 -2.02
CA GLY A 90 8.54 -13.64 -3.21
C GLY A 90 9.18 -13.72 -4.60
N ILE A 91 10.41 -14.24 -4.75
CA ILE A 91 11.00 -14.48 -6.09
C ILE A 91 11.40 -15.96 -6.20
N ASN A 92 10.43 -16.86 -6.08
CA ASN A 92 10.61 -18.25 -6.49
C ASN A 92 9.51 -18.58 -7.51
N GLY A 93 9.86 -18.44 -8.79
CA GLY A 93 8.96 -18.77 -9.89
C GLY A 93 9.54 -18.42 -11.25
N LEU A 94 10.76 -18.87 -11.55
CA LEU A 94 11.26 -19.22 -12.88
C LEU A 94 12.66 -19.82 -12.72
N ASP A 95 12.68 -21.11 -12.46
CA ASP A 95 13.89 -21.94 -12.54
C ASP A 95 14.23 -22.12 -14.01
N ILE A 96 15.30 -21.47 -14.49
CA ILE A 96 15.91 -21.78 -15.79
C ILE A 96 17.39 -22.11 -15.53
N GLY A 97 17.62 -23.41 -15.37
CA GLY A 97 18.77 -24.18 -15.83
C GLY A 97 20.12 -23.48 -15.94
N ASP A 98 20.99 -23.82 -14.99
CA ASP A 98 22.44 -23.64 -15.03
C ASP A 98 23.07 -24.33 -16.27
N GLN A 99 23.83 -23.57 -17.09
CA GLN A 99 25.05 -24.04 -17.76
C GLN A 99 26.00 -22.86 -18.11
N ASN A 100 27.01 -22.71 -17.26
CA ASN A 100 28.46 -22.62 -17.59
C ASN A 100 29.09 -21.31 -18.18
N SER A 101 30.10 -20.85 -17.43
CA SER A 101 31.34 -20.14 -17.82
C SER A 101 31.31 -18.71 -18.39
N GLY A 102 31.89 -17.78 -17.62
CA GLY A 102 32.47 -16.53 -18.13
C GLY A 102 32.07 -15.30 -17.32
N SER A 103 33.06 -14.65 -16.71
CA SER A 103 32.97 -13.40 -15.93
C SER A 103 31.86 -12.44 -16.38
N ASN A 104 30.90 -12.16 -15.49
CA ASN A 104 30.26 -10.87 -15.35
C ASN A 104 29.60 -10.80 -13.96
N THR A 105 29.74 -9.63 -13.35
CA THR A 105 29.29 -9.22 -12.02
C THR A 105 27.96 -9.84 -11.58
N HIS A 106 27.93 -10.39 -10.36
CA HIS A 106 26.71 -10.71 -9.62
C HIS A 106 25.87 -9.43 -9.42
N GLU A 107 25.08 -9.02 -10.42
CA GLU A 107 23.91 -8.16 -10.23
C GLU A 107 22.79 -9.03 -9.64
N GLY A 108 23.03 -9.55 -8.43
CA GLY A 108 21.98 -10.13 -7.61
C GLY A 108 20.98 -9.04 -7.31
N ASN A 109 19.70 -9.32 -7.57
CA ASN A 109 18.52 -8.46 -7.45
C ASN A 109 18.37 -7.89 -6.02
N SER A 110 19.27 -6.98 -5.65
CA SER A 110 19.40 -6.49 -4.28
C SER A 110 18.28 -5.51 -4.01
N MET A 111 17.49 -5.84 -2.99
CA MET A 111 16.40 -5.00 -2.52
C MET A 111 16.89 -3.61 -2.07
N VAL A 112 18.18 -3.47 -1.76
CA VAL A 112 18.83 -2.22 -1.40
C VAL A 112 19.94 -1.92 -2.39
N HIS A 113 19.95 -0.74 -3.00
CA HIS A 113 21.01 -0.32 -3.91
C HIS A 113 21.27 1.19 -3.82
N LYS A 114 22.52 1.59 -4.11
CA LYS A 114 22.89 3.00 -4.19
C LYS A 114 22.30 3.64 -5.44
N CYS A 115 22.07 4.94 -5.38
CA CYS A 115 21.69 5.72 -6.55
C CYS A 115 22.82 5.70 -7.60
N PRO A 116 22.53 5.35 -8.87
CA PRO A 116 23.55 5.28 -9.92
C PRO A 116 23.89 6.65 -10.54
N TYR A 117 23.15 7.70 -10.18
CA TYR A 117 23.32 9.03 -10.77
C TYR A 117 24.40 9.83 -10.04
N THR A 118 25.31 10.43 -10.81
CA THR A 118 26.36 11.34 -10.30
C THR A 118 25.74 12.51 -9.52
N GLY A 119 26.33 12.84 -8.38
CA GLY A 119 25.84 13.87 -7.46
C GLY A 119 24.80 13.39 -6.45
N LEU A 120 24.39 12.12 -6.50
CA LEU A 120 23.45 11.50 -5.57
C LEU A 120 24.06 10.25 -4.88
N GLU A 121 25.37 10.24 -4.67
CA GLU A 121 26.11 9.11 -4.07
C GLU A 121 25.71 8.85 -2.60
N ASN A 122 25.04 9.82 -1.97
CA ASN A 122 24.46 9.69 -0.65
C ASN A 122 23.00 9.21 -0.68
N VAL A 123 22.44 8.80 -1.82
CA VAL A 123 21.07 8.29 -1.90
C VAL A 123 21.07 6.78 -2.03
N ILE A 124 20.22 6.12 -1.24
CA ILE A 124 19.97 4.68 -1.27
C ILE A 124 18.51 4.45 -1.61
N PHE A 125 18.27 3.52 -2.52
CA PHE A 125 16.94 3.02 -2.84
C PHE A 125 16.70 1.67 -2.16
N VAL A 126 15.53 1.55 -1.55
CA VAL A 126 15.02 0.29 -1.00
C VAL A 126 13.76 -0.08 -1.77
N ARG A 127 13.80 -1.20 -2.48
CA ARG A 127 12.71 -1.71 -3.30
C ARG A 127 11.73 -2.48 -2.42
N GLY A 128 10.48 -2.08 -2.42
CA GLY A 128 9.35 -2.86 -1.91
C GLY A 128 8.67 -3.69 -2.99
N SER A 129 7.50 -4.19 -2.68
CA SER A 129 6.65 -4.95 -3.61
C SER A 129 5.18 -4.55 -3.47
N GLY A 130 4.40 -4.77 -4.52
CA GLY A 130 2.98 -4.47 -4.58
C GLY A 130 2.54 -3.96 -5.96
N PRO A 131 1.23 -3.78 -6.20
CA PRO A 131 0.14 -4.08 -5.27
C PRO A 131 -0.12 -5.59 -5.13
N HIS A 132 -0.25 -6.06 -3.90
CA HIS A 132 -0.59 -7.44 -3.55
C HIS A 132 -2.10 -7.61 -3.41
N VAL A 133 -2.62 -8.75 -3.90
CA VAL A 133 -4.02 -9.12 -3.70
C VAL A 133 -4.15 -9.79 -2.34
N LEU A 134 -4.92 -9.17 -1.45
CA LEU A 134 -5.14 -9.68 -0.10
C LEU A 134 -6.44 -10.48 -0.01
N GLN A 135 -6.41 -11.57 0.75
CA GLN A 135 -7.60 -12.36 1.06
C GLN A 135 -8.15 -11.94 2.40
N TYR A 136 -9.35 -11.37 2.39
CA TYR A 136 -10.04 -10.95 3.60
C TYR A 136 -10.99 -12.07 4.01
N ASP A 137 -10.74 -12.67 5.18
CA ASP A 137 -11.51 -13.77 5.75
C ASP A 137 -12.96 -13.33 6.02
N SER A 138 -13.79 -13.39 4.99
CA SER A 138 -15.19 -13.00 5.03
C SER A 138 -16.00 -14.27 5.19
N GLN A 139 -16.32 -14.66 6.43
CA GLN A 139 -17.34 -15.68 6.61
C GLN A 139 -18.70 -15.09 6.20
N PRO A 140 -19.58 -15.86 5.53
CA PRO A 140 -20.83 -15.35 4.99
C PRO A 140 -21.78 -14.72 6.02
N GLU A 141 -21.62 -15.01 7.32
CA GLU A 141 -22.39 -14.42 8.42
C GLU A 141 -21.69 -13.26 9.14
N GLN A 142 -20.40 -13.01 8.92
CA GLN A 142 -19.65 -12.03 9.70
C GLN A 142 -18.82 -11.10 8.81
N SER A 143 -19.25 -9.84 8.75
CA SER A 143 -18.47 -8.78 8.11
C SER A 143 -17.15 -8.60 8.85
N VAL A 144 -16.05 -8.56 8.10
CA VAL A 144 -14.71 -8.27 8.63
C VAL A 144 -14.76 -6.92 9.38
N LYS A 145 -14.23 -6.90 10.61
CA LYS A 145 -14.10 -5.66 11.39
C LYS A 145 -13.19 -4.70 10.63
N GLU A 146 -13.52 -3.42 10.66
CA GLU A 146 -12.85 -2.41 9.84
C GLU A 146 -12.34 -1.24 10.69
N VAL A 147 -11.16 -0.74 10.33
CA VAL A 147 -10.61 0.54 10.80
C VAL A 147 -10.44 1.45 9.59
N ILE A 148 -11.06 2.62 9.65
CA ILE A 148 -11.03 3.65 8.62
C ILE A 148 -10.01 4.71 9.04
N VAL A 149 -9.03 4.96 8.18
CA VAL A 149 -7.94 5.90 8.43
C VAL A 149 -8.01 7.12 7.52
N SER A 150 -7.38 8.21 7.95
CA SER A 150 -7.21 9.41 7.13
C SER A 150 -6.34 9.14 5.91
N ARG A 151 -6.48 9.99 4.88
CA ARG A 151 -5.65 9.92 3.67
C ARG A 151 -4.15 9.93 3.98
N LYS A 152 -3.70 10.85 4.85
CA LYS A 152 -2.27 10.96 5.24
C LYS A 152 -1.76 9.71 5.97
N CYS A 153 -2.61 9.11 6.81
CA CYS A 153 -2.28 7.86 7.47
C CYS A 153 -2.17 6.73 6.44
N ALA A 154 -3.11 6.63 5.51
CA ALA A 154 -3.08 5.64 4.45
C ALA A 154 -1.83 5.73 3.58
N GLU A 155 -1.43 6.94 3.16
CA GLU A 155 -0.18 7.17 2.41
C GLU A 155 1.05 6.68 3.18
N SER A 156 1.06 6.89 4.50
CA SER A 156 2.15 6.43 5.37
C SER A 156 2.15 4.90 5.50
N VAL A 157 0.98 4.28 5.64
CA VAL A 157 0.82 2.82 5.75
C VAL A 157 1.20 2.11 4.44
N LEU A 158 0.81 2.68 3.30
CA LEU A 158 1.23 2.22 1.97
C LEU A 158 2.74 2.30 1.77
N ARG A 159 3.45 3.11 2.56
CA ARG A 159 4.92 3.21 2.61
C ARG A 159 5.56 2.38 3.73
N GLY A 160 4.80 1.51 4.40
CA GLY A 160 5.32 0.57 5.40
C GLY A 160 5.05 0.95 6.87
N ALA A 161 4.41 2.10 7.16
CA ALA A 161 4.13 2.50 8.54
C ALA A 161 3.04 1.65 9.22
N GLN A 162 3.02 1.66 10.56
CA GLN A 162 1.88 1.16 11.33
C GLN A 162 0.74 2.17 11.36
N VAL A 163 -0.47 1.75 11.74
CA VAL A 163 -1.58 2.69 11.97
C VAL A 163 -1.48 3.21 13.40
N TYR A 164 -1.25 4.51 13.54
CA TYR A 164 -1.23 5.18 14.83
C TYR A 164 -2.57 5.83 15.13
N VAL A 165 -2.87 5.98 16.43
CA VAL A 165 -4.14 6.53 16.93
C VAL A 165 -4.58 7.83 16.23
N PRO A 166 -3.71 8.86 16.06
CA PRO A 166 -4.13 10.11 15.40
C PRO A 166 -4.57 9.94 13.94
N GLY A 167 -4.22 8.82 13.30
CA GLY A 167 -4.60 8.51 11.93
C GLY A 167 -5.95 7.83 11.79
N VAL A 168 -6.53 7.32 12.88
CA VAL A 168 -7.81 6.60 12.85
C VAL A 168 -8.97 7.58 12.91
N LEU A 169 -9.91 7.46 11.98
CA LEU A 169 -11.10 8.31 11.89
C LEU A 169 -12.36 7.60 12.37
N ALA A 170 -12.48 6.30 12.08
CA ALA A 170 -13.58 5.47 12.52
C ALA A 170 -13.16 4.00 12.63
N CYS A 171 -13.90 3.21 13.39
CA CYS A 171 -13.75 1.75 13.38
C CYS A 171 -15.10 1.07 13.69
N SER A 172 -15.21 -0.23 13.41
CA SER A 172 -16.39 -1.01 13.77
C SER A 172 -16.69 -0.95 15.28
N ALA A 173 -17.97 -1.06 15.65
CA ALA A 173 -18.42 -0.79 17.01
C ALA A 173 -17.85 -1.72 18.08
N HIS A 174 -17.54 -2.97 17.72
CA HIS A 174 -17.08 -4.03 18.63
C HIS A 174 -15.61 -4.42 18.38
N VAL A 175 -14.78 -3.43 18.04
CA VAL A 175 -13.33 -3.62 17.96
C VAL A 175 -12.75 -3.67 19.36
N GLU A 176 -12.14 -4.81 19.68
CA GLU A 176 -11.36 -5.08 20.88
C GLU A 176 -9.89 -5.23 20.53
N ARG A 177 -9.01 -5.16 21.53
CA ARG A 177 -7.58 -5.43 21.35
C ARG A 177 -7.37 -6.88 20.91
N GLY A 178 -6.54 -7.09 19.89
CA GLY A 178 -6.21 -8.40 19.35
C GLY A 178 -7.11 -8.84 18.20
N ASP A 179 -8.10 -8.04 17.81
CA ASP A 179 -8.95 -8.33 16.66
C ASP A 179 -8.19 -8.18 15.36
N LYS A 180 -8.41 -9.12 14.43
CA LYS A 180 -8.03 -8.97 13.03
C LYS A 180 -9.00 -8.00 12.35
N VAL A 181 -8.46 -6.93 11.76
CA VAL A 181 -9.24 -5.87 11.11
C VAL A 181 -8.75 -5.59 9.69
N ALA A 182 -9.68 -5.28 8.81
CA ALA A 182 -9.40 -4.64 7.53
C ALA A 182 -9.11 -3.15 7.75
N VAL A 183 -8.14 -2.60 7.01
CA VAL A 183 -7.82 -1.19 7.05
C VAL A 183 -8.17 -0.55 5.71
N SER A 184 -8.99 0.51 5.75
CA SER A 184 -9.42 1.25 4.56
C SER A 184 -9.27 2.75 4.72
N VAL A 185 -9.25 3.45 3.59
CA VAL A 185 -9.09 4.90 3.54
C VAL A 185 -10.45 5.58 3.52
N ALA A 186 -10.59 6.65 4.30
CA ALA A 186 -11.73 7.52 4.25
C ALA A 186 -11.73 8.39 2.98
N VAL A 187 -12.90 8.65 2.43
CA VAL A 187 -13.09 9.63 1.35
C VAL A 187 -13.49 10.95 2.00
N GLU A 188 -12.62 11.95 1.86
CA GLU A 188 -12.87 13.32 2.33
C GLU A 188 -13.71 14.05 1.28
N GLN A 189 -14.91 14.51 1.65
CA GLN A 189 -15.74 15.37 0.80
C GLN A 189 -15.72 16.80 1.35
N ALA A 190 -15.58 17.76 0.44
CA ALA A 190 -15.74 19.17 0.79
C ALA A 190 -17.22 19.45 1.11
N VAL A 191 -17.48 20.08 2.26
CA VAL A 191 -18.81 20.52 2.65
C VAL A 191 -18.95 22.00 2.31
N GLU A 192 -20.17 22.43 1.94
CA GLU A 192 -20.47 23.79 1.48
C GLU A 192 -19.98 24.90 2.44
N ASP A 193 -19.89 24.62 3.75
CA ASP A 193 -19.41 25.56 4.77
C ASP A 193 -17.87 25.64 4.91
N GLY A 194 -17.11 25.12 3.93
CA GLY A 194 -15.64 25.11 3.95
C GLY A 194 -15.04 24.08 4.92
N GLY A 195 -15.87 23.21 5.50
CA GLY A 195 -15.47 22.05 6.28
C GLY A 195 -15.22 20.82 5.42
N TRP A 196 -14.66 19.78 6.03
CA TRP A 196 -14.48 18.46 5.41
C TRP A 196 -15.33 17.44 6.15
N ALA A 197 -16.11 16.66 5.42
CA ALA A 197 -16.82 15.50 5.95
C ALA A 197 -16.07 14.23 5.54
N VAL A 198 -16.15 13.22 6.41
CA VAL A 198 -15.64 11.90 6.13
C VAL A 198 -16.82 11.02 5.77
N ASP A 199 -16.86 10.52 4.55
CA ASP A 199 -17.90 9.56 4.19
C ASP A 199 -17.57 8.17 4.76
N ALA A 200 -18.42 7.71 5.67
CA ALA A 200 -18.34 6.38 6.25
C ALA A 200 -19.04 5.31 5.38
N HIS A 201 -19.82 5.71 4.38
CA HIS A 201 -20.53 4.80 3.49
C HIS A 201 -19.54 3.92 2.72
N TYR A 202 -19.87 2.63 2.69
CA TYR A 202 -19.00 1.61 2.15
C TYR A 202 -18.82 1.71 0.62
N GLU A 203 -19.84 2.15 -0.11
CA GLU A 203 -19.81 2.17 -1.58
C GLU A 203 -18.76 3.13 -2.15
N GLU A 204 -18.57 4.30 -1.54
CA GLU A 204 -17.58 5.28 -1.99
C GLU A 204 -16.14 4.85 -1.69
N ARG A 205 -15.95 4.02 -0.66
CA ARG A 205 -14.65 3.49 -0.24
C ARG A 205 -14.29 2.17 -0.92
N LYS A 206 -15.16 1.66 -1.81
CA LYS A 206 -14.90 0.43 -2.56
C LYS A 206 -13.63 0.58 -3.39
N GLY A 207 -12.64 -0.27 -3.13
CA GLY A 207 -11.33 -0.16 -3.78
C GLY A 207 -10.29 0.61 -2.98
N LEU A 208 -10.57 1.04 -1.74
CA LEU A 208 -9.62 1.77 -0.89
C LEU A 208 -9.18 0.96 0.34
N TYR A 209 -9.12 -0.37 0.23
CA TYR A 209 -8.57 -1.22 1.28
C TYR A 209 -7.05 -1.35 1.12
N ILE A 210 -6.29 -0.94 2.14
CA ILE A 210 -4.82 -0.83 2.06
C ILE A 210 -4.09 -1.98 2.77
N GLY A 211 -4.80 -2.79 3.56
CA GLY A 211 -4.22 -3.92 4.25
C GLY A 211 -5.13 -4.56 5.29
N GLN A 212 -4.55 -5.44 6.08
CA GLN A 212 -5.10 -6.05 7.30
C GLN A 212 -4.09 -5.93 8.43
N GLY A 213 -4.58 -5.92 9.66
CA GLY A 213 -3.72 -5.92 10.84
C GLY A 213 -4.45 -6.37 12.10
N ILE A 214 -3.72 -6.36 13.20
CA ILE A 214 -4.20 -6.68 14.52
C ILE A 214 -4.32 -5.40 15.34
N THR A 215 -5.47 -5.18 15.96
CA THR A 215 -5.69 -4.01 16.80
C THR A 215 -4.85 -4.09 18.08
N ALA A 216 -4.06 -3.05 18.35
CA ALA A 216 -3.26 -2.99 19.57
C ALA A 216 -4.06 -2.46 20.78
N MET A 217 -5.27 -1.95 20.54
CA MET A 217 -6.19 -1.38 21.53
C MET A 217 -7.65 -1.56 21.11
N SER A 218 -8.57 -1.50 22.09
CA SER A 218 -10.02 -1.50 21.82
C SER A 218 -10.48 -0.16 21.24
N ARG A 219 -11.69 -0.12 20.67
CA ARG A 219 -12.33 1.12 20.18
C ARG A 219 -12.29 2.24 21.22
N ALA A 220 -12.63 1.93 22.47
CA ALA A 220 -12.60 2.91 23.56
C ALA A 220 -11.17 3.45 23.77
N GLY A 221 -10.16 2.59 23.68
CA GLY A 221 -8.76 3.01 23.73
C GLY A 221 -8.40 3.96 22.58
N ILE A 222 -8.72 3.57 21.34
CA ILE A 222 -8.42 4.34 20.12
C ILE A 222 -8.92 5.79 20.23
N PHE A 223 -10.15 5.99 20.70
CA PHE A 223 -10.75 7.33 20.76
C PHE A 223 -10.57 8.05 22.10
N HIS A 224 -9.80 7.49 23.04
CA HIS A 224 -9.53 8.10 24.33
C HIS A 224 -8.06 8.53 24.51
N VAL A 225 -7.10 7.78 23.96
CA VAL A 225 -5.68 8.12 24.10
C VAL A 225 -5.21 9.02 22.95
N PRO A 226 -4.25 9.94 23.17
CA PRO A 226 -3.79 10.85 22.12
C PRO A 226 -2.71 10.26 21.20
N HIS A 227 -2.10 9.13 21.57
CA HIS A 227 -0.98 8.52 20.85
C HIS A 227 -0.91 7.02 21.13
N GLY A 228 -0.11 6.32 20.31
CA GLY A 228 0.06 4.87 20.37
C GLY A 228 -0.25 4.20 19.04
N ILE A 229 0.12 2.93 18.92
CA ILE A 229 -0.24 2.10 17.77
C ILE A 229 -1.70 1.68 17.94
N ALA A 230 -2.54 1.97 16.95
CA ALA A 230 -3.93 1.52 16.91
C ALA A 230 -4.05 0.15 16.25
N VAL A 231 -3.33 -0.05 15.12
CA VAL A 231 -3.30 -1.32 14.38
C VAL A 231 -1.86 -1.65 13.98
N GLU A 232 -1.43 -2.84 14.35
CA GLU A 232 -0.21 -3.49 13.86
C GLU A 232 -0.55 -4.19 12.54
N MET A 233 -0.10 -3.62 11.43
CA MET A 233 -0.34 -4.13 10.09
C MET A 233 0.43 -5.44 9.86
N THR A 234 -0.30 -6.49 9.50
CA THR A 234 0.24 -7.83 9.24
C THR A 234 0.27 -8.18 7.76
N GLU A 235 -0.69 -7.69 6.99
CA GLU A 235 -0.78 -7.91 5.54
C GLU A 235 -1.01 -6.57 4.84
N ARG A 236 -0.24 -6.27 3.80
CA ARG A 236 -0.26 -4.97 3.13
C ARG A 236 -0.39 -5.13 1.63
N VAL A 237 -1.12 -4.20 1.02
CA VAL A 237 -1.16 -4.12 -0.46
C VAL A 237 0.21 -3.73 -1.00
N TYR A 238 0.92 -2.81 -0.33
CA TYR A 238 2.31 -2.51 -0.63
C TYR A 238 3.19 -2.88 0.55
N GLN A 239 4.17 -3.75 0.29
CA GLN A 239 5.14 -4.18 1.27
C GLN A 239 6.43 -3.37 1.07
N LEU A 240 6.58 -2.34 1.89
CA LEU A 240 7.79 -1.55 2.03
C LEU A 240 8.30 -1.69 3.47
N PRO A 241 9.62 -1.73 3.69
CA PRO A 241 10.16 -1.83 5.05
C PRO A 241 9.79 -0.59 5.87
N SER A 242 9.47 -0.82 7.14
CA SER A 242 9.30 0.26 8.11
C SER A 242 10.67 0.73 8.59
N PHE A 243 10.93 2.03 8.50
CA PHE A 243 12.16 2.64 9.04
C PHE A 243 11.96 3.25 10.44
N ASN A 244 10.76 3.15 11.01
CA ASN A 244 10.49 3.74 12.32
C ASN A 244 11.29 3.02 13.43
N GLY A 245 11.92 3.80 14.32
CA GLY A 245 12.71 3.26 15.43
C GLY A 245 14.06 2.63 15.02
N THR A 246 14.42 2.64 13.73
CA THR A 246 15.77 2.30 13.32
C THR A 246 16.67 3.52 13.55
N ASP A 247 17.86 3.33 14.11
CA ASP A 247 18.89 4.39 14.29
C ASP A 247 19.41 4.96 12.95
N ILE A 248 18.70 4.72 11.86
CA ILE A 248 18.82 5.38 10.57
C ILE A 248 18.05 6.71 10.63
N LEU A 249 18.25 7.48 11.71
CA LEU A 249 17.67 8.82 11.96
C LEU A 249 18.26 9.91 11.03
N TYR A 250 18.81 9.49 9.91
CA TYR A 250 19.62 10.27 9.00
C TYR A 250 19.05 10.32 7.60
N ALA A 251 17.91 9.67 7.40
CA ALA A 251 17.21 9.49 6.15
C ALA A 251 15.98 10.39 6.09
N GLU A 252 15.98 11.39 5.22
CA GLU A 252 14.73 12.02 4.77
C GLU A 252 14.13 11.11 3.70
N SER A 253 12.92 10.62 3.95
CA SER A 253 12.12 9.93 2.94
C SER A 253 11.46 10.98 2.06
N PHE A 254 11.84 11.04 0.78
CA PHE A 254 11.17 11.93 -0.16
C PHE A 254 9.82 11.35 -0.57
N ALA A 255 8.76 12.10 -0.31
CA ALA A 255 7.47 11.91 -0.94
C ALA A 255 7.49 12.69 -2.26
N SER A 256 7.46 11.99 -3.40
CA SER A 256 7.01 12.59 -4.66
C SER A 256 5.50 12.78 -4.64
#